data_AF-A0A5B7DKK2-F1
#
_entry.id   AF-A0A5B7DKK2-F1
#
_cell.length_a   1.000
_cell.length_b   1.000
_cell.length_c   1.000
_cell.angle_alpha   90.00
_cell.angle_beta   90.00
_cell.angle_gamma   90.00
#
_symmetry.space_group_name_H-M   'P 1'
#
loop_
_entity.id
_entity.type
_entity.pdbx_description
1 polymer ?
#
loop_
_entity_poly.entity_id
_entity_poly.type
_entity_poly.pdbx_seq_one_letter_code
_entity_poly.pdbx_strand_id
1 'polypeptide(L)'
;MTAWGKAMGKVTVECKDTPGFIVNRLLVPFMFEAVRMVERGEASPRDVDTAMKLGAGHPMGPFELMDYVGLDTGKFIIDGWHKDYPDVEIFSPSPLLEKLIIKTPETSPATADAMTAWGKAMGKTIVHCKDTPGFIVNRVFVPYLLSCIRLLDEEVATKEDIDLAIKLGLGYPMGPLELLDYVGNDTIYYICKACVLMVVVGGVSAEWCEAYPDMPEFQIPPLLERMVAEGRFGKKAGKGFYE
;
A
#
# COMPACT_ATOMS: atom_id res chain seq x y z
N MET A 1 18.12 -17.03 18.23
CA MET A 1 18.74 -15.81 17.67
C MET A 1 18.32 -14.54 18.42
N THR A 2 17.11 -14.49 18.96
CA THR A 2 16.55 -13.39 19.77
C THR A 2 17.45 -12.93 20.93
N ALA A 3 18.01 -13.85 21.72
CA ALA A 3 18.93 -13.50 22.83
C ALA A 3 20.21 -12.79 22.36
N TRP A 4 20.76 -13.20 21.21
CA TRP A 4 21.96 -12.59 20.62
C TRP A 4 21.64 -11.22 20.01
N GLY A 5 20.54 -11.09 19.26
CA GLY A 5 20.10 -9.80 18.72
C GLY A 5 19.85 -8.76 19.82
N LYS A 6 19.23 -9.18 20.92
CA LYS A 6 19.04 -8.33 22.11
C LYS A 6 20.37 -7.92 22.76
N ALA A 7 21.34 -8.82 22.84
CA ALA A 7 22.68 -8.50 23.35
C ALA A 7 23.41 -7.46 22.47
N MET A 8 23.09 -7.41 21.17
CA MET A 8 23.59 -6.41 20.22
C MET A 8 22.79 -5.10 20.21
N GLY A 9 21.83 -4.92 21.14
CA GLY A 9 20.97 -3.75 21.20
C GLY A 9 19.96 -3.66 20.04
N LYS A 10 19.68 -4.78 19.37
CA LYS A 10 18.69 -4.85 18.29
C LYS A 10 17.36 -5.37 18.84
N VAL A 11 16.28 -4.84 18.28
CA VAL A 11 14.94 -5.41 18.46
C VAL A 11 14.76 -6.50 17.41
N THR A 12 14.39 -7.69 17.84
CA THR A 12 14.22 -8.86 16.98
C THR A 12 12.76 -9.28 16.98
N VAL A 13 12.23 -9.54 15.78
CA VAL A 13 10.90 -10.12 15.56
C VAL A 13 11.07 -11.54 15.00
N GLU A 14 10.18 -12.46 15.35
CA GLU A 14 10.18 -13.82 14.80
C GLU A 14 9.14 -13.93 13.67
N CYS A 15 9.49 -14.58 12.56
CA CYS A 15 8.57 -14.85 11.47
C CYS A 15 8.88 -16.19 10.79
N LYS A 16 7.89 -16.73 10.07
CA LYS A 16 8.09 -17.87 9.16
C LYS A 16 9.10 -17.50 8.07
N ASP A 17 9.88 -18.50 7.65
CA ASP A 17 10.82 -18.36 6.54
C ASP A 17 10.05 -18.31 5.21
N THR A 18 9.84 -17.09 4.72
CA THR A 18 9.09 -16.79 3.50
C THR A 18 9.83 -15.74 2.68
N PRO A 19 9.68 -15.70 1.34
CA PRO A 19 10.31 -14.68 0.52
C PRO A 19 10.01 -13.27 1.05
N GLY A 20 11.08 -12.53 1.35
CA GLY A 20 11.00 -11.17 1.88
C GLY A 20 10.61 -11.05 3.37
N PHE A 21 10.48 -12.15 4.10
CA PHE A 21 10.10 -12.19 5.52
C PHE A 21 8.82 -11.37 5.78
N ILE A 22 8.87 -10.42 6.72
CA ILE A 22 7.76 -9.46 6.95
C ILE A 22 7.95 -8.21 6.07
N VAL A 23 9.07 -7.49 6.26
CA VAL A 23 9.24 -6.13 5.74
C VAL A 23 9.29 -6.11 4.21
N ASN A 24 10.17 -6.91 3.59
CA ASN A 24 10.33 -6.87 2.14
C ASN A 24 9.13 -7.50 1.42
N ARG A 25 8.47 -8.47 2.06
CA ARG A 25 7.23 -9.08 1.58
C ARG A 25 6.07 -8.08 1.50
N LEU A 26 6.10 -7.02 2.31
CA LEU A 26 5.14 -5.91 2.23
C LEU A 26 5.64 -4.75 1.36
N LEU A 27 6.92 -4.41 1.50
CA LEU A 27 7.52 -3.23 0.87
C LEU A 27 7.62 -3.36 -0.65
N VAL A 28 8.02 -4.52 -1.17
CA VAL A 28 8.20 -4.72 -2.62
C VAL A 28 6.87 -4.60 -3.36
N PRO A 29 5.81 -5.35 -3.01
CA PRO A 29 4.44 -5.12 -3.50
C PRO A 29 3.99 -3.65 -3.49
N PHE A 30 4.17 -2.99 -2.36
CA PHE A 30 3.81 -1.58 -2.17
C PHE A 30 4.51 -0.66 -3.17
N MET A 31 5.82 -0.82 -3.36
CA MET A 31 6.59 -0.01 -4.32
C MET A 31 6.16 -0.30 -5.75
N PHE A 32 5.89 -1.57 -6.09
CA PHE A 32 5.50 -1.94 -7.45
C PHE A 32 4.09 -1.49 -7.81
N GLU A 33 3.14 -1.43 -6.87
CA GLU A 33 1.84 -0.83 -7.16
C GLU A 33 1.96 0.69 -7.38
N ALA A 34 2.86 1.38 -6.67
CA ALA A 34 3.18 2.78 -6.97
C ALA A 34 3.74 2.95 -8.39
N VAL A 35 4.63 2.05 -8.84
CA VAL A 35 5.14 2.03 -10.22
C VAL A 35 4.02 1.81 -11.23
N ARG A 36 3.12 0.84 -10.99
CA ARG A 36 1.98 0.53 -11.86
C ARG A 36 0.97 1.68 -11.93
N MET A 37 0.79 2.42 -10.84
CA MET A 37 -0.02 3.64 -10.84
C MET A 37 0.54 4.68 -11.82
N VAL A 38 1.87 4.86 -11.84
CA VAL A 38 2.52 5.77 -12.79
C VAL A 38 2.47 5.21 -14.21
N GLU A 39 2.59 3.90 -14.41
CA GLU A 39 2.43 3.23 -15.73
C GLU A 39 1.08 3.53 -16.37
N ARG A 40 0.02 3.44 -15.57
CA ARG A 40 -1.36 3.75 -16.00
C ARG A 40 -1.57 5.27 -16.16
N GLY A 41 -0.54 6.07 -15.86
CA GLY A 41 -0.54 7.53 -15.90
C GLY A 41 -1.50 8.14 -14.87
N GLU A 42 -1.81 7.43 -13.79
CA GLU A 42 -2.79 7.87 -12.78
C GLU A 42 -2.26 9.01 -11.92
N ALA A 43 -0.95 9.07 -11.70
CA ALA A 43 -0.28 10.14 -10.97
C ALA A 43 1.18 10.27 -11.43
N SER A 44 1.81 11.43 -11.16
CA SER A 44 3.26 11.55 -11.33
C SER A 44 4.00 10.89 -10.17
N PRO A 45 5.26 10.42 -10.36
CA PRO A 45 6.05 9.86 -9.25
C PRO A 45 6.13 10.78 -8.02
N ARG A 46 6.31 12.08 -8.27
CA ARG A 46 6.37 13.12 -7.23
C ARG A 46 5.04 13.26 -6.48
N ASP A 47 3.93 13.18 -7.21
CA ASP A 47 2.59 13.24 -6.63
C ASP A 47 2.33 12.02 -5.75
N VAL A 48 2.74 10.83 -6.20
CA VAL A 48 2.66 9.61 -5.41
C VAL A 48 3.45 9.72 -4.11
N ASP A 49 4.71 10.16 -4.17
CA ASP A 49 5.53 10.36 -2.98
C ASP A 49 4.92 11.33 -1.98
N THR A 50 4.41 12.45 -2.49
CA THR A 50 3.81 13.49 -1.65
C THR A 50 2.54 12.99 -0.99
N ALA A 51 1.68 12.27 -1.72
CA ALA A 51 0.48 11.66 -1.18
C ALA A 51 0.80 10.63 -0.10
N MET A 52 1.79 9.75 -0.30
CA MET A 52 2.11 8.71 0.69
C MET A 52 2.72 9.29 1.96
N LYS A 53 3.56 10.33 1.86
CA LYS A 53 4.09 11.03 3.03
C LYS A 53 3.01 11.74 3.83
N LEU A 54 2.17 12.53 3.15
CA LEU A 54 1.22 13.41 3.82
C LEU A 54 -0.10 12.72 4.17
N GLY A 55 -0.53 11.77 3.35
CA GLY A 55 -1.80 11.06 3.50
C GLY A 55 -1.68 9.77 4.31
N ALA A 56 -0.60 9.01 4.13
CA ALA A 56 -0.37 7.75 4.84
C ALA A 56 0.75 7.83 5.89
N GLY A 57 1.38 8.99 6.08
CA GLY A 57 2.36 9.22 7.14
C GLY A 57 3.71 8.54 6.90
N HIS A 58 4.02 8.17 5.65
CA HIS A 58 5.31 7.55 5.35
C HIS A 58 6.47 8.54 5.58
N PRO A 59 7.59 8.11 6.18
CA PRO A 59 8.79 8.95 6.28
C PRO A 59 9.34 9.38 4.92
N MET A 60 9.21 8.50 3.93
CA MET A 60 9.73 8.65 2.58
C MET A 60 8.72 8.11 1.57
N GLY A 61 8.58 8.78 0.43
CA GLY A 61 7.70 8.30 -0.64
C GLY A 61 8.27 7.05 -1.32
N PRO A 62 7.45 6.21 -1.98
CA PRO A 62 7.93 5.00 -2.65
C PRO A 62 8.99 5.27 -3.72
N PHE A 63 8.85 6.33 -4.53
CA PHE A 63 9.83 6.65 -5.58
C PHE A 63 11.10 7.26 -5.01
N GLU A 64 10.99 8.17 -4.06
CA GLU A 64 12.15 8.66 -3.32
C GLU A 64 12.93 7.52 -2.65
N LEU A 65 12.24 6.56 -2.03
CA LEU A 65 12.89 5.39 -1.44
C LEU A 65 13.56 4.52 -2.50
N MET A 66 12.90 4.30 -3.64
CA MET A 66 13.50 3.57 -4.76
C MET A 66 14.73 4.28 -5.34
N ASP A 67 14.74 5.62 -5.38
CA ASP A 67 15.91 6.40 -5.80
C ASP A 67 17.09 6.25 -4.82
N TYR A 68 16.82 6.13 -3.52
CA TYR A 68 17.85 5.84 -2.51
C TYR A 68 18.39 4.41 -2.57
N VAL A 69 17.53 3.43 -2.85
CA VAL A 69 17.90 2.00 -2.92
C VAL A 69 18.58 1.65 -4.25
N GLY A 70 18.12 2.26 -5.34
CA GLY A 70 18.48 1.93 -6.72
C GLY A 70 17.37 1.15 -7.44
N LEU A 71 16.93 1.69 -8.58
CA LEU A 71 15.89 1.08 -9.43
C LEU A 71 16.34 -0.28 -10.02
N ASP A 72 17.65 -0.46 -10.20
CA ASP A 72 18.28 -1.72 -10.63
C ASP A 72 18.15 -2.82 -9.57
N THR A 73 18.28 -2.47 -8.29
CA THR A 73 18.08 -3.39 -7.17
C THR A 73 16.62 -3.81 -7.08
N GLY A 74 15.69 -2.86 -7.20
CA GLY A 74 14.25 -3.15 -7.26
C GLY A 74 13.88 -4.08 -8.42
N LYS A 75 14.45 -3.83 -9.61
CA LYS A 75 14.30 -4.69 -10.78
C LYS A 75 14.87 -6.10 -10.57
N PHE A 76 16.07 -6.21 -10.00
CA PHE A 76 16.69 -7.51 -9.74
C PHE A 76 15.83 -8.38 -8.80
N ILE A 77 15.25 -7.77 -7.76
CA ILE A 77 14.39 -8.47 -6.80
C ILE A 77 13.10 -8.94 -7.47
N ILE A 78 12.41 -8.07 -8.23
CA ILE A 78 11.13 -8.44 -8.85
C ILE A 78 11.31 -9.50 -9.94
N ASP A 79 12.38 -9.42 -10.74
CA ASP A 79 12.69 -10.41 -11.77
C ASP A 79 12.99 -11.78 -11.14
N GLY A 80 13.69 -11.79 -10.01
CA GLY A 80 13.95 -13.00 -9.23
C GLY A 80 12.67 -13.62 -8.69
N TRP A 81 11.80 -12.81 -8.09
CA TRP A 81 10.51 -13.29 -7.56
C TRP A 81 9.56 -13.73 -8.67
N HIS A 82 9.53 -13.06 -9.82
CA HIS A 82 8.75 -13.49 -10.96
C HIS A 82 9.24 -14.82 -11.52
N LYS A 83 10.55 -15.02 -11.58
CA LYS A 83 11.14 -16.28 -12.05
C LYS A 83 10.74 -17.45 -11.15
N ASP A 84 10.75 -17.25 -9.84
CA ASP A 84 10.44 -18.30 -8.86
C ASP A 84 8.93 -18.49 -8.68
N TYR A 85 8.13 -17.45 -8.98
CA TYR A 85 6.67 -17.42 -8.85
C TYR A 85 6.01 -16.76 -10.08
N PRO A 86 6.05 -17.39 -11.26
CA PRO A 86 5.59 -16.78 -12.51
C PRO A 86 4.08 -16.56 -12.56
N ASP A 87 3.32 -17.35 -11.81
CA ASP A 87 1.86 -17.26 -11.73
C ASP A 87 1.38 -16.18 -10.73
N VAL A 88 2.30 -15.55 -9.99
CA VAL A 88 1.98 -14.51 -9.01
C VAL A 88 2.10 -13.14 -9.67
N GLU A 89 0.95 -12.59 -10.08
CA GLU A 89 0.90 -11.40 -10.94
C GLU A 89 1.50 -10.14 -10.27
N ILE A 90 1.54 -10.05 -8.95
CA ILE A 90 2.20 -8.95 -8.24
C ILE A 90 3.71 -8.89 -8.49
N PHE A 91 4.32 -10.01 -8.92
CA PHE A 91 5.72 -10.06 -9.32
C PHE A 91 5.93 -9.84 -10.82
N SER A 92 4.86 -9.64 -11.60
CA SER A 92 5.00 -9.40 -13.03
C SER A 92 5.89 -8.16 -13.30
N PRO A 93 6.88 -8.28 -14.21
CA PRO A 93 7.80 -7.20 -14.54
C PRO A 93 7.07 -5.93 -14.99
N SER A 94 7.63 -4.78 -14.63
CA SER A 94 7.07 -3.46 -14.97
C SER A 94 7.73 -2.90 -16.25
N PRO A 95 6.96 -2.68 -17.34
CA PRO A 95 7.47 -2.03 -18.55
C PRO A 95 7.96 -0.59 -18.34
N LEU A 96 7.51 0.13 -17.31
CA LEU A 96 7.99 1.47 -16.97
C LEU A 96 9.35 1.45 -16.29
N LEU A 97 9.61 0.50 -15.39
CA LEU A 97 10.96 0.29 -14.85
C LEU A 97 11.98 0.00 -15.96
N GLU A 98 11.54 -0.58 -17.08
CA GLU A 98 12.35 -0.74 -18.30
C GLU A 98 12.49 0.53 -19.16
N LYS A 99 11.58 1.52 -19.01
CA LYS A 99 11.38 2.65 -19.92
C LYS A 99 11.49 4.05 -19.29
N LEU A 100 11.93 4.21 -18.05
CA LEU A 100 11.98 5.51 -17.32
C LEU A 100 12.89 6.58 -17.97
N ILE A 101 12.44 7.17 -19.10
CA ILE A 101 12.59 8.56 -19.55
C ILE A 101 11.20 9.00 -20.07
N ILE A 102 10.60 9.98 -19.42
CA ILE A 102 9.13 10.24 -19.31
C ILE A 102 8.55 11.19 -20.39
N LYS A 103 7.24 11.05 -20.72
CA LYS A 103 6.18 12.13 -20.75
C LYS A 103 4.79 11.63 -21.20
N THR A 104 3.68 12.22 -20.67
CA THR A 104 2.44 12.68 -21.39
C THR A 104 1.28 13.15 -20.45
N PRO A 105 0.22 13.86 -20.95
CA PRO A 105 -0.67 14.84 -20.25
C PRO A 105 -2.12 14.31 -19.99
N GLU A 106 -3.17 15.00 -19.47
CA GLU A 106 -3.70 16.38 -19.63
C GLU A 106 -4.68 16.83 -18.50
N THR A 107 -4.68 18.14 -18.22
CA THR A 107 -5.78 19.02 -17.73
C THR A 107 -5.39 20.45 -18.18
N SER A 108 -6.33 21.37 -18.40
CA SER A 108 -5.97 22.75 -18.80
C SER A 108 -5.01 23.37 -17.77
N PRO A 109 -3.82 23.86 -18.17
CA PRO A 109 -2.83 24.38 -17.23
C PRO A 109 -3.41 25.47 -16.32
N ALA A 110 -4.25 26.34 -16.88
CA ALA A 110 -4.87 27.45 -16.15
C ALA A 110 -5.75 27.00 -14.97
N THR A 111 -6.50 25.91 -15.12
CA THR A 111 -7.39 25.41 -14.05
C THR A 111 -6.59 24.71 -12.96
N ALA A 112 -5.61 23.89 -13.35
CA ALA A 112 -4.72 23.22 -12.41
C ALA A 112 -3.90 24.23 -11.60
N ASP A 113 -3.36 25.26 -12.27
CA ASP A 113 -2.58 26.31 -11.63
C ASP A 113 -3.41 27.16 -10.67
N ALA A 114 -4.66 27.48 -11.00
CA ALA A 114 -5.58 28.21 -10.12
C ALA A 114 -5.91 27.42 -8.84
N MET A 115 -6.21 26.13 -8.97
CA MET A 115 -6.49 25.25 -7.81
C MET A 115 -5.23 25.02 -6.97
N THR A 116 -4.06 24.88 -7.61
CA THR A 116 -2.77 24.77 -6.92
C THR A 116 -2.43 26.05 -6.17
N ALA A 117 -2.64 27.23 -6.77
CA ALA A 117 -2.40 28.52 -6.12
C ALA A 117 -3.34 28.72 -4.92
N TRP A 118 -4.61 28.39 -5.07
CA TRP A 118 -5.60 28.44 -3.99
C TRP A 118 -5.24 27.50 -2.83
N GLY A 119 -4.89 26.25 -3.13
CA GLY A 119 -4.44 25.29 -2.14
C GLY A 119 -3.17 25.72 -1.39
N LYS A 120 -2.18 26.26 -2.11
CA LYS A 120 -0.96 26.83 -1.52
C LYS A 120 -1.27 28.04 -0.64
N ALA A 121 -2.20 28.91 -1.03
CA ALA A 121 -2.64 30.04 -0.21
C ALA A 121 -3.29 29.59 1.12
N MET A 122 -3.85 28.38 1.16
CA MET A 122 -4.36 27.72 2.37
C MET A 122 -3.28 26.96 3.16
N GLY A 123 -2.02 27.02 2.76
CA GLY A 123 -0.92 26.27 3.36
C GLY A 123 -1.00 24.76 3.10
N LYS A 124 -1.75 24.32 2.09
CA LYS A 124 -1.87 22.91 1.71
C LYS A 124 -0.85 22.56 0.62
N THR A 125 -0.25 21.39 0.75
CA THR A 125 0.52 20.79 -0.34
C THR A 125 -0.46 20.13 -1.31
N ILE A 126 -0.44 20.59 -2.56
CA ILE A 126 -1.33 20.08 -3.61
C ILE A 126 -0.62 18.99 -4.39
N VAL A 127 -1.35 17.89 -4.57
CA VAL A 127 -0.93 16.69 -5.28
C VAL A 127 -1.89 16.50 -6.45
N HIS A 128 -1.36 16.22 -7.63
CA HIS A 128 -2.15 15.99 -8.83
C HIS A 128 -2.29 14.49 -9.11
N CYS A 129 -3.53 14.03 -9.31
CA CYS A 129 -3.82 12.68 -9.81
C CYS A 129 -4.95 12.75 -10.84
N LYS A 130 -5.03 11.74 -11.70
CA LYS A 130 -6.24 11.47 -12.47
C LYS A 130 -7.40 11.22 -11.51
N ASP A 131 -8.61 11.51 -11.96
CA ASP A 131 -9.83 11.16 -11.24
C ASP A 131 -10.00 9.65 -11.29
N THR A 132 -9.43 8.95 -10.30
CA THR A 132 -9.46 7.50 -10.17
C THR A 132 -10.04 7.09 -8.81
N PRO A 133 -10.86 6.01 -8.76
CA PRO A 133 -11.43 5.53 -7.51
C PRO A 133 -10.37 5.24 -6.44
N GLY A 134 -10.59 5.77 -5.23
CA GLY A 134 -9.68 5.63 -4.09
C GLY A 134 -8.57 6.69 -4.01
N PHE A 135 -8.41 7.56 -5.01
CA PHE A 135 -7.28 8.48 -5.12
C PHE A 135 -5.92 7.76 -4.96
N ILE A 136 -4.81 8.50 -4.90
CA ILE A 136 -3.48 7.88 -4.75
C ILE A 136 -3.39 7.06 -3.45
N VAL A 137 -3.82 7.64 -2.33
CA VAL A 137 -3.56 7.06 -1.00
C VAL A 137 -4.25 5.71 -0.85
N ASN A 138 -5.56 5.60 -1.07
CA ASN A 138 -6.23 4.32 -0.81
C ASN A 138 -5.80 3.26 -1.82
N ARG A 139 -5.45 3.65 -3.05
CA ARG A 139 -5.03 2.73 -4.11
C ARG A 139 -3.69 2.05 -3.85
N VAL A 140 -2.79 2.71 -3.12
CA VAL A 140 -1.54 2.09 -2.66
C VAL A 140 -1.69 1.51 -1.25
N PHE A 141 -2.38 2.22 -0.37
CA PHE A 141 -2.37 1.95 1.06
C PHE A 141 -3.34 0.84 1.49
N VAL A 142 -4.50 0.71 0.85
CA VAL A 142 -5.47 -0.34 1.19
C VAL A 142 -4.91 -1.73 0.88
N PRO A 143 -4.36 -2.01 -0.32
CA PRO A 143 -3.74 -3.32 -0.59
C PRO A 143 -2.62 -3.63 0.40
N TYR A 144 -1.80 -2.64 0.76
CA TYR A 144 -0.77 -2.79 1.80
C TYR A 144 -1.35 -3.22 3.15
N LEU A 145 -2.44 -2.59 3.61
CA LEU A 145 -3.12 -2.97 4.85
C LEU A 145 -3.72 -4.38 4.76
N LEU A 146 -4.31 -4.76 3.62
CA LEU A 146 -4.82 -6.12 3.41
C LEU A 146 -3.70 -7.16 3.45
N SER A 147 -2.53 -6.87 2.85
CA SER A 147 -1.35 -7.73 2.95
C SER A 147 -0.88 -7.91 4.40
N CYS A 148 -0.96 -6.87 5.24
CA CYS A 148 -0.64 -6.99 6.67
C CYS A 148 -1.59 -7.96 7.39
N ILE A 149 -2.89 -7.92 7.07
CA ILE A 149 -3.89 -8.86 7.61
C ILE A 149 -3.62 -10.28 7.09
N ARG A 150 -3.22 -10.43 5.83
CA ARG A 150 -2.87 -11.75 5.24
C ARG A 150 -1.67 -12.39 5.93
N LEU A 151 -0.65 -11.62 6.29
CA LEU A 151 0.48 -12.15 7.06
C LEU A 151 0.01 -12.74 8.40
N LEU A 152 -1.02 -12.17 9.02
CA LEU A 152 -1.61 -12.70 10.24
C LEU A 152 -2.48 -13.94 9.96
N ASP A 153 -3.29 -13.94 8.90
CA ASP A 153 -4.09 -15.10 8.46
C ASP A 153 -3.22 -16.32 8.11
N GLU A 154 -2.09 -16.09 7.45
CA GLU A 154 -1.09 -17.11 7.08
C GLU A 154 -0.20 -17.51 8.28
N GLU A 155 -0.41 -16.88 9.45
CA GLU A 155 0.38 -17.02 10.67
C GLU A 155 1.89 -16.82 10.41
N VAL A 156 2.26 -15.92 9.48
CA VAL A 156 3.67 -15.61 9.17
C VAL A 156 4.35 -14.98 10.37
N ALA A 157 3.64 -14.13 11.11
CA ALA A 157 4.11 -13.49 12.33
C ALA A 157 2.92 -13.12 13.23
N THR A 158 3.21 -12.85 14.51
CA THR A 158 2.19 -12.35 15.45
C THR A 158 1.78 -10.92 15.07
N LYS A 159 0.59 -10.48 15.50
CA LYS A 159 0.13 -9.10 15.25
C LYS A 159 1.10 -8.07 15.85
N GLU A 160 1.64 -8.36 17.03
CA GLU A 160 2.63 -7.51 17.71
C GLU A 160 3.93 -7.42 16.91
N ASP A 161 4.42 -8.55 16.37
CA ASP A 161 5.64 -8.60 15.57
C ASP A 161 5.46 -7.93 14.20
N ILE A 162 4.29 -8.06 13.56
CA ILE A 162 3.95 -7.35 12.31
C ILE A 162 4.00 -5.84 12.55
N ASP A 163 3.33 -5.35 13.60
CA ASP A 163 3.30 -3.92 13.91
C ASP A 163 4.68 -3.38 14.30
N LEU A 164 5.45 -4.16 15.07
CA LEU A 164 6.81 -3.80 15.46
C LEU A 164 7.77 -3.77 14.26
N ALA A 165 7.66 -4.75 13.36
CA ALA A 165 8.45 -4.82 12.14
C ALA A 165 8.20 -3.61 11.23
N ILE A 166 6.95 -3.18 11.08
CA ILE A 166 6.65 -1.99 10.27
C ILE A 166 7.13 -0.70 10.92
N LYS A 167 6.90 -0.53 12.23
CA LYS A 167 7.38 0.66 12.95
C LYS A 167 8.89 0.81 12.87
N LEU A 168 9.64 -0.27 13.08
CA LEU A 168 11.10 -0.22 13.11
C LEU A 168 11.75 -0.38 11.74
N GLY A 169 11.18 -1.21 10.87
CA GLY A 169 11.73 -1.53 9.56
C GLY A 169 11.39 -0.49 8.49
N LEU A 170 10.17 0.06 8.52
CA LEU A 170 9.73 1.10 7.58
C LEU A 170 9.62 2.49 8.21
N GLY A 171 9.88 2.61 9.52
CA GLY A 171 9.90 3.90 10.22
C GLY A 171 8.51 4.51 10.47
N TYR A 172 7.45 3.71 10.42
CA TYR A 172 6.10 4.21 10.61
C TYR A 172 5.87 4.65 12.06
N PRO A 173 5.06 5.70 12.29
CA PRO A 173 4.73 6.15 13.63
C PRO A 173 3.81 5.15 14.37
N MET A 174 3.07 4.33 13.63
CA MET A 174 2.07 3.39 14.14
C MET A 174 2.10 2.09 13.34
N GLY A 175 1.82 0.96 14.00
CA GLY A 175 1.72 -0.32 13.32
C GLY A 175 0.46 -0.41 12.44
N PRO A 176 0.47 -1.16 11.33
CA PRO A 176 -0.69 -1.28 10.44
C PRO A 176 -1.93 -1.87 11.13
N LEU A 177 -1.78 -2.88 11.99
CA LEU A 177 -2.92 -3.50 12.68
C LEU A 177 -3.47 -2.60 13.79
N GLU A 178 -2.58 -1.88 14.49
CA GLU A 178 -2.98 -0.83 15.42
C GLU A 178 -3.75 0.29 14.70
N LEU A 179 -3.26 0.72 13.53
CA LEU A 179 -3.91 1.73 12.69
C LEU A 179 -5.29 1.26 12.21
N LEU A 180 -5.44 0.00 11.84
CA LEU A 180 -6.72 -0.59 11.44
C LEU A 180 -7.78 -0.46 12.54
N ASP A 181 -7.39 -0.59 13.81
CA ASP A 181 -8.32 -0.41 14.92
C ASP A 181 -8.69 1.06 15.16
N TYR A 182 -7.84 2.02 14.79
CA TYR A 182 -8.17 3.44 14.82
C TYR A 182 -9.10 3.84 13.66
N VAL A 183 -8.80 3.38 12.45
CA VAL A 183 -9.58 3.68 11.23
C VAL A 183 -10.95 2.99 11.28
N GLY A 184 -10.94 1.70 11.65
CA GLY A 184 -12.10 0.83 11.68
C GLY A 184 -11.99 -0.30 10.64
N ASN A 185 -12.10 -1.54 11.12
CA ASN A 185 -12.02 -2.74 10.28
C ASN A 185 -13.16 -2.81 9.26
N ASP A 186 -14.35 -2.39 9.65
CA ASP A 186 -15.49 -2.22 8.75
C ASP A 186 -15.25 -1.12 7.72
N THR A 187 -14.60 -0.01 8.08
CA THR A 187 -14.27 1.05 7.12
C THR A 187 -13.34 0.54 6.03
N ILE A 188 -12.30 -0.21 6.37
CA ILE A 188 -11.41 -0.83 5.38
C ILE A 188 -12.14 -1.90 4.57
N TYR A 189 -12.93 -2.74 5.21
CA TYR A 189 -13.77 -3.74 4.53
C TYR A 189 -14.73 -3.09 3.52
N TYR A 190 -15.40 -2.01 3.92
CA TYR A 190 -16.29 -1.25 3.05
C TYR A 190 -15.52 -0.47 2.00
N ILE A 191 -14.31 0.02 2.24
CA ILE A 191 -13.49 0.59 1.17
C ILE A 191 -13.15 -0.51 0.15
N CYS A 192 -12.84 -1.73 0.56
CA CYS A 192 -12.59 -2.83 -0.37
C CYS A 192 -13.85 -3.21 -1.19
N LYS A 193 -15.01 -3.23 -0.53
CA LYS A 193 -16.31 -3.46 -1.19
C LYS A 193 -16.83 -2.27 -2.01
N ALA A 194 -16.52 -1.05 -1.59
CA ALA A 194 -17.16 0.19 -2.03
C ALA A 194 -16.19 1.19 -2.67
N CYS A 195 -14.91 0.88 -2.93
CA CYS A 195 -14.05 1.61 -3.87
C CYS A 195 -14.52 1.40 -5.34
N VAL A 196 -15.82 1.57 -5.49
CA VAL A 196 -16.64 1.77 -6.67
C VAL A 196 -17.50 2.98 -6.34
N LEU A 197 -16.99 4.19 -6.54
CA LEU A 197 -17.88 5.29 -6.86
C LEU A 197 -17.24 6.18 -7.93
N MET A 198 -17.73 5.97 -9.17
CA MET A 198 -17.55 6.77 -10.39
C MET A 198 -16.12 6.76 -10.98
N VAL A 199 -15.80 6.30 -12.20
CA VAL A 199 -16.44 6.51 -13.52
C VAL A 199 -16.06 5.38 -14.53
N VAL A 200 -17.10 4.83 -15.18
CA VAL A 200 -17.31 4.45 -16.61
C VAL A 200 -16.13 4.00 -17.50
N VAL A 201 -16.14 2.71 -17.87
CA VAL A 201 -16.34 2.26 -19.27
C VAL A 201 -17.31 1.07 -19.26
N GLY A 202 -18.54 1.24 -19.77
CA GLY A 202 -19.42 0.10 -20.13
C GLY A 202 -20.61 -0.25 -19.21
N GLY A 203 -20.90 0.50 -18.14
CA GLY A 203 -22.20 0.39 -17.45
C GLY A 203 -22.39 -0.81 -16.51
N VAL A 204 -21.32 -1.45 -16.03
CA VAL A 204 -21.38 -2.38 -14.90
C VAL A 204 -20.39 -1.93 -13.83
N SER A 205 -20.91 -1.65 -12.64
CA SER A 205 -20.13 -1.37 -11.42
C SER A 205 -19.53 -2.69 -10.93
N ALA A 206 -18.21 -2.82 -10.91
CA ALA A 206 -17.52 -4.01 -10.37
C ALA A 206 -16.70 -3.62 -9.13
N GLU A 207 -16.86 -4.35 -8.02
CA GLU A 207 -16.05 -4.21 -6.80
C GLU A 207 -14.54 -4.30 -7.13
N TRP A 208 -13.61 -3.76 -6.31
CA TRP A 208 -12.17 -3.97 -6.57
C TRP A 208 -11.83 -5.46 -6.71
N CYS A 209 -12.48 -6.30 -5.90
CA CYS A 209 -12.39 -7.75 -5.98
C CYS A 209 -12.88 -8.31 -7.32
N GLU A 210 -13.90 -7.70 -7.94
CA GLU A 210 -14.47 -8.15 -9.23
C GLU A 210 -13.73 -7.55 -10.44
N ALA A 211 -13.17 -6.35 -10.30
CA ALA A 211 -12.36 -5.70 -11.32
C ALA A 211 -10.97 -6.35 -11.44
N TYR A 212 -10.46 -6.90 -10.33
CA TYR A 212 -9.18 -7.60 -10.26
C TYR A 212 -9.35 -8.97 -9.57
N PRO A 213 -10.18 -9.87 -10.14
CA PRO A 213 -10.51 -11.15 -9.50
C PRO A 213 -9.29 -12.05 -9.34
N ASP A 214 -8.30 -11.88 -10.21
CA ASP A 214 -7.08 -12.67 -10.23
C ASP A 214 -5.94 -12.05 -9.40
N MET A 215 -6.15 -10.87 -8.78
CA MET A 215 -5.12 -10.18 -7.97
C MET A 215 -5.43 -10.31 -6.47
N PRO A 216 -4.71 -11.18 -5.72
CA PRO A 216 -4.99 -11.45 -4.30
C PRO A 216 -4.88 -10.24 -3.38
N GLU A 217 -4.06 -9.25 -3.74
CA GLU A 217 -3.86 -7.99 -3.00
C GLU A 217 -5.12 -7.12 -2.96
N PHE A 218 -6.03 -7.28 -3.92
CA PHE A 218 -7.32 -6.59 -3.97
C PHE A 218 -8.45 -7.41 -3.38
N GLN A 219 -8.21 -8.69 -3.06
CA GLN A 219 -9.21 -9.55 -2.44
C GLN A 219 -9.28 -9.29 -0.93
N ILE A 220 -10.46 -9.46 -0.34
CA ILE A 220 -10.66 -9.28 1.10
C ILE A 220 -10.09 -10.51 1.86
N PRO A 221 -9.20 -10.32 2.85
CA PRO A 221 -8.69 -11.43 3.66
C PRO A 221 -9.80 -12.05 4.53
N PRO A 222 -9.87 -13.39 4.66
CA PRO A 222 -10.89 -14.07 5.47
C PRO A 222 -10.96 -13.59 6.92
N LEU A 223 -9.83 -13.23 7.55
CA LEU A 223 -9.84 -12.67 8.90
C LEU A 223 -10.59 -11.35 8.97
N LEU A 224 -10.42 -10.46 7.99
CA LEU A 224 -11.12 -9.18 7.96
C LEU A 224 -12.64 -9.40 7.83
N GLU A 225 -13.06 -10.34 6.98
CA GLU A 225 -14.49 -10.69 6.84
C GLU A 225 -15.08 -11.20 8.16
N ARG A 226 -14.38 -12.14 8.82
CA ARG A 226 -14.81 -12.69 10.12
C ARG A 226 -14.89 -11.58 11.17
N MET A 227 -13.89 -10.71 11.26
CA MET A 227 -13.85 -9.63 12.23
C MET A 227 -15.02 -8.66 12.05
N VAL A 228 -15.35 -8.30 10.81
CA VAL A 228 -16.50 -7.43 10.53
C VAL A 228 -17.82 -8.14 10.87
N ALA A 229 -17.97 -9.43 10.54
CA ALA A 229 -19.14 -10.21 10.91
C ALA A 229 -19.34 -10.34 12.44
N GLU A 230 -18.23 -10.37 13.20
CA GLU A 230 -18.21 -10.41 14.66
C GLU A 230 -18.38 -9.02 15.33
N GLY A 231 -18.50 -7.94 14.55
CA GLY A 231 -18.62 -6.58 15.08
C GLY A 231 -17.32 -6.01 15.65
N ARG A 232 -16.16 -6.58 15.30
CA ARG A 232 -14.83 -6.16 15.78
C ARG A 232 -14.29 -4.99 14.98
N PHE A 233 -14.91 -3.83 15.13
CA PHE A 233 -14.61 -2.64 14.33
C PHE A 233 -13.46 -1.79 14.86
N GLY A 234 -12.68 -2.29 15.82
CA GLY A 234 -11.60 -1.53 16.46
C GLY A 234 -12.11 -0.64 17.58
N LYS A 235 -11.46 0.50 17.79
CA LYS A 235 -11.69 1.39 18.93
C LYS A 235 -13.13 1.84 19.09
N LYS A 236 -13.83 2.09 17.98
CA LYS A 236 -15.24 2.53 18.02
C LYS A 236 -16.21 1.47 18.54
N ALA A 237 -15.83 0.18 18.43
CA ALA A 237 -16.59 -0.95 18.98
C ALA A 237 -15.99 -1.47 20.30
N GLY A 238 -14.88 -0.90 20.77
CA GLY A 238 -14.15 -1.38 21.95
C GLY A 238 -13.57 -2.79 21.78
N LYS A 239 -13.39 -3.25 20.54
CA LYS A 239 -12.78 -4.53 20.21
C LYS A 239 -12.32 -4.57 18.74
N GLY A 240 -11.06 -4.93 18.50
CA GLY A 240 -10.45 -4.99 17.18
C GLY A 240 -9.43 -6.12 16.99
N PHE A 241 -8.29 -5.80 16.38
CA PHE A 241 -7.08 -6.64 16.40
C PHE A 241 -6.46 -6.65 17.80
N TYR A 242 -6.45 -5.48 18.42
CA TYR A 242 -6.17 -5.25 19.83
C TYR A 242 -7.50 -5.11 20.58
N GLU A 243 -7.50 -5.43 21.88
CA GLU A 243 -8.70 -5.29 22.72
C GLU A 243 -9.24 -3.85 22.71
#